data_AF-A0AAD8XT51-F1
#
_entry.id   AF-A0AAD8XT51-F1
#
_cell.length_a   1.000
_cell.length_b   1.000
_cell.length_c   1.000
_cell.angle_alpha   90.00
_cell.angle_beta   90.00
_cell.angle_gamma   90.00
#
_symmetry.space_group_name_H-M   'P 1'
#
loop_
_entity.id
_entity.type
_entity.pdbx_description
1 polymer ?
#
loop_
_entity_poly.entity_id
_entity_poly.type
_entity_poly.pdbx_seq_one_letter_code
_entity_poly.pdbx_strand_id
1 'polypeptide(L)'
;MSTEDDDAQAAATDMCCASCGNTEGDEVKLKTCAACKLVRYCSVKCQKEHRPQHKARCKERVAELHDEILFHQPESSHLGDCPICLLPQSLYHDDATMMTCCTKIICDGCKFANMVHEMEANLESKCPFCRKPESKSKAECIQNRMIRIEKKDPVAIREHGAWCLEEKDLGGAVTFLTQASNLADAEAHYQLSKLYRDGEGVEKDSKKEWRLLEKAAIGGHPAARHNLGPARVTNVGMREQRNIISSPPTLDKMIQ
;
A
#
# COMPACT_ATOMS: atom_id res chain seq x y z
N MET A 1 49.93 -3.51 27.70
CA MET A 1 48.84 -4.50 27.53
C MET A 1 47.58 -3.69 27.30
N SER A 2 47.30 -3.29 26.06
CA SER A 2 46.55 -4.05 25.03
C SER A 2 45.05 -3.99 25.37
N THR A 3 44.14 -3.38 24.62
CA THR A 3 44.09 -2.82 23.25
C THR A 3 42.87 -1.90 23.23
N GLU A 4 43.06 -0.59 23.19
CA GLU A 4 42.08 0.36 22.65
C GLU A 4 42.63 0.68 21.26
N ASP A 5 41.90 0.35 20.16
CA ASP A 5 42.05 0.98 18.82
C ASP A 5 41.54 0.16 17.60
N ASP A 6 40.86 -1.00 17.73
CA ASP A 6 40.56 -1.84 16.54
C ASP A 6 39.08 -1.94 16.06
N ASP A 7 38.12 -1.19 16.61
CA ASP A 7 36.70 -1.30 16.19
C ASP A 7 36.08 -0.02 15.59
N ALA A 8 36.89 0.91 15.09
CA ALA A 8 36.42 2.14 14.43
C ALA A 8 36.56 2.13 12.88
N GLN A 9 36.95 1.01 12.28
CA GLN A 9 37.35 0.97 10.87
C GLN A 9 36.46 0.06 10.00
N ALA A 10 35.14 0.27 10.00
CA ALA A 10 34.24 -0.42 9.05
C ALA A 10 32.94 0.33 8.72
N ALA A 11 32.96 1.63 8.38
CA ALA A 11 31.79 2.30 7.78
C ALA A 11 32.07 3.60 7.00
N ALA A 12 33.29 3.85 6.53
CA ALA A 12 33.56 4.97 5.62
C ALA A 12 33.47 4.51 4.16
N THR A 13 32.26 4.23 3.67
CA THR A 13 32.04 4.09 2.21
C THR A 13 32.16 5.48 1.57
N ASP A 14 33.40 5.84 1.26
CA ASP A 14 33.87 6.76 0.23
C ASP A 14 32.86 7.83 -0.22
N MET A 15 32.88 9.00 0.44
CA MET A 15 32.09 10.19 0.06
C MET A 15 32.71 10.91 -1.15
N CYS A 16 32.94 10.18 -2.23
CA CYS A 16 33.58 10.68 -3.43
C CYS A 16 32.67 10.57 -4.66
N CYS A 17 32.98 11.35 -5.69
CA CYS A 17 32.34 11.26 -6.99
C CYS A 17 32.72 9.93 -7.65
N ALA A 18 31.73 9.10 -7.97
CA ALA A 18 31.96 7.78 -8.57
C ALA A 18 32.64 7.79 -9.95
N SER A 19 32.80 8.96 -10.57
CA SER A 19 33.48 9.10 -11.86
C SER A 19 34.89 9.69 -11.76
N CYS A 20 35.12 10.66 -10.87
CA CYS A 20 36.39 11.41 -10.82
C CYS A 20 37.10 11.34 -9.47
N GLY A 21 36.50 10.72 -8.45
CA GLY A 21 37.10 10.57 -7.12
C GLY A 21 37.09 11.84 -6.26
N ASN A 22 36.55 12.97 -6.73
CA ASN A 22 36.47 14.19 -5.92
C ASN A 22 35.60 13.96 -4.68
N THR A 23 36.13 14.31 -3.51
CA THR A 23 35.41 14.26 -2.24
C THR A 23 34.45 15.43 -2.10
N GLU A 24 33.42 15.25 -1.28
CA GLU A 24 32.51 16.33 -0.88
C GLU A 24 33.27 17.36 -0.01
N GLY A 25 33.10 18.64 -0.32
CA GLY A 25 33.75 19.76 0.38
C GLY A 25 33.00 21.07 0.15
N ASP A 26 33.47 22.18 0.73
CA ASP A 26 32.74 23.45 0.74
C ASP A 26 32.39 23.98 -0.68
N GLU A 27 33.22 23.68 -1.67
CA GLU A 27 33.01 24.07 -3.08
C GLU A 27 32.35 22.99 -3.95
N VAL A 28 32.33 21.72 -3.51
CA VAL A 28 31.87 20.57 -4.32
C VAL A 28 30.78 19.80 -3.59
N LYS A 29 29.53 20.00 -4.03
CA LYS A 29 28.36 19.25 -3.53
C LYS A 29 28.11 18.00 -4.37
N LEU A 30 28.07 16.83 -3.74
CA LEU A 30 27.83 15.57 -4.43
C LEU A 30 26.33 15.24 -4.47
N LYS A 31 25.81 14.96 -5.66
CA LYS A 31 24.41 14.53 -5.86
C LYS A 31 24.32 13.02 -6.04
N THR A 32 23.49 12.35 -5.23
CA THR A 32 23.19 10.93 -5.40
C THR A 32 22.50 10.66 -6.74
N CYS A 33 22.77 9.52 -7.37
CA CYS A 33 22.00 9.04 -8.50
C CYS A 33 20.51 8.99 -8.13
N ALA A 34 19.67 9.72 -8.88
CA ALA A 34 18.25 9.83 -8.57
C ALA A 34 17.50 8.49 -8.58
N ALA A 35 17.98 7.52 -9.37
CA ALA A 35 17.36 6.21 -9.52
C ALA A 35 17.79 5.21 -8.44
N CYS A 36 19.09 4.91 -8.32
CA CYS A 36 19.57 3.82 -7.46
C CYS A 36 20.07 4.27 -6.08
N LYS A 37 20.32 5.57 -5.87
CA LYS A 37 20.87 6.14 -4.63
C LYS A 37 22.24 5.59 -4.16
N LEU A 38 22.86 4.64 -4.86
CA LEU A 38 24.13 4.00 -4.48
C LEU A 38 25.38 4.84 -4.72
N VAL A 39 25.36 5.71 -5.72
CA VAL A 39 26.54 6.45 -6.19
C VAL A 39 26.24 7.94 -6.21
N ARG A 40 27.29 8.76 -6.05
CA ARG A 40 27.18 10.22 -6.03
C ARG A 40 28.04 10.83 -7.13
N TYR A 41 27.65 12.01 -7.61
CA TYR A 41 28.34 12.73 -8.69
C TYR A 41 28.47 14.22 -8.37
N CYS A 42 29.63 14.81 -8.64
CA CYS A 42 29.84 16.26 -8.53
C CYS A 42 29.22 17.05 -9.69
N SER A 43 28.95 16.39 -10.83
CA SER A 43 28.39 17.04 -12.03
C SER A 43 27.60 16.08 -12.91
N VAL A 44 26.76 16.65 -13.78
CA VAL A 44 26.03 15.90 -14.83
C VAL A 44 27.00 15.25 -15.82
N LYS A 45 28.17 15.87 -16.06
CA LYS A 45 29.22 15.32 -16.93
C LYS A 45 29.75 14.00 -16.37
N CYS A 46 30.17 13.99 -15.11
CA CYS A 46 30.64 12.79 -14.41
C CYS A 46 29.57 11.69 -14.37
N GLN A 47 28.29 12.06 -14.20
CA GLN A 47 27.20 11.08 -14.26
C GLN A 47 27.07 10.42 -15.64
N LYS A 48 27.23 11.17 -16.74
CA LYS A 48 27.17 10.64 -18.11
C LYS A 48 28.37 9.75 -18.42
N GLU A 49 29.56 10.14 -17.99
CA GLU A 49 30.80 9.39 -18.20
C GLU A 49 30.80 8.04 -17.48
N HIS A 50 30.31 7.98 -16.23
CA HIS A 50 30.21 6.74 -15.46
C HIS A 50 28.99 5.87 -15.86
N ARG A 51 28.02 6.42 -16.60
CA ARG A 51 26.76 5.72 -16.93
C ARG A 51 26.97 4.35 -17.61
N PRO A 52 27.90 4.14 -18.57
CA PRO A 52 28.09 2.84 -19.21
C PRO A 52 28.48 1.73 -18.22
N GLN A 53 29.31 2.04 -17.23
CA GLN A 53 29.76 1.10 -16.20
C GLN A 53 28.69 0.89 -15.12
N HIS A 54 27.96 1.95 -14.79
CA HIS A 54 26.97 1.95 -13.72
C HIS A 54 25.58 1.42 -14.12
N LYS A 55 25.19 1.50 -15.40
CA LYS A 55 23.80 1.28 -15.85
C LYS A 55 23.23 -0.09 -15.44
N ALA A 56 24.03 -1.16 -15.51
CA ALA A 56 23.60 -2.50 -15.12
C ALA A 56 23.28 -2.56 -13.62
N ARG A 57 24.25 -2.25 -12.76
CA ARG A 57 24.09 -2.20 -11.29
C ARG A 57 23.00 -1.21 -10.84
N CYS A 58 22.86 -0.09 -11.56
CA CYS A 58 21.78 0.87 -11.31
C CYS A 58 20.40 0.24 -11.53
N LYS A 59 20.24 -0.60 -12.56
CA LYS A 59 18.96 -1.25 -12.88
C LYS A 59 18.63 -2.32 -11.83
N GLU A 60 19.62 -3.09 -11.40
CA GLU A 60 19.48 -4.09 -10.33
C GLU A 60 19.04 -3.42 -9.03
N ARG A 61 19.75 -2.36 -8.60
CA ARG A 61 19.37 -1.64 -7.39
C ARG A 61 18.00 -0.99 -7.47
N VAL A 62 17.60 -0.46 -8.62
CA VAL A 62 16.25 0.08 -8.78
C VAL A 62 15.19 -1.02 -8.59
N ALA A 63 15.46 -2.24 -9.06
CA ALA A 63 14.58 -3.38 -8.80
C ALA A 63 14.57 -3.77 -7.32
N GLU A 64 15.72 -3.81 -6.64
CA GLU A 64 15.79 -4.07 -5.19
C GLU A 64 15.01 -3.02 -4.38
N LEU A 65 15.19 -1.72 -4.67
CA LEU A 65 14.46 -0.65 -3.99
C LEU A 65 12.95 -0.75 -4.21
N HIS A 66 12.54 -1.16 -5.42
CA HIS A 66 11.14 -1.42 -5.70
C HIS A 66 10.60 -2.61 -4.88
N ASP A 67 11.42 -3.63 -4.65
CA ASP A 67 11.05 -4.83 -3.86
C ASP A 67 10.97 -4.50 -2.38
N GLU A 68 11.92 -3.69 -1.90
CA GLU A 68 11.88 -3.13 -0.55
C GLU A 68 10.55 -2.40 -0.34
N ILE A 69 10.08 -1.57 -1.28
CA ILE A 69 8.80 -0.86 -1.15
C ILE A 69 7.60 -1.82 -1.20
N LEU A 70 7.57 -2.77 -2.14
CA LEU A 70 6.45 -3.71 -2.29
C LEU A 70 6.29 -4.69 -1.12
N PHE A 71 7.41 -5.06 -0.50
CA PHE A 71 7.45 -6.12 0.50
C PHE A 71 7.86 -5.64 1.88
N HIS A 72 8.02 -4.34 2.10
CA HIS A 72 8.09 -3.77 3.44
C HIS A 72 6.81 -4.12 4.21
N GLN A 73 6.95 -4.60 5.45
CA GLN A 73 5.79 -4.79 6.31
C GLN A 73 5.40 -3.44 6.93
N PRO A 74 4.17 -2.94 6.69
CA PRO A 74 3.70 -1.73 7.38
C PRO A 74 3.51 -2.00 8.87
N GLU A 75 3.56 -0.93 9.67
CA GLU A 75 3.33 -0.98 11.13
C GLU A 75 1.88 -1.36 11.47
N SER A 76 0.93 -0.95 10.64
CA SER A 76 -0.50 -1.29 10.75
C SER A 76 -0.93 -2.25 9.65
N SER A 77 -2.06 -2.94 9.84
CA SER A 77 -2.71 -3.69 8.76
C SER A 77 -3.16 -2.76 7.63
N HIS A 78 -3.33 -3.30 6.42
CA HIS A 78 -3.97 -2.61 5.29
C HIS A 78 -5.42 -2.14 5.59
N LEU A 79 -6.05 -2.71 6.62
CA LEU A 79 -7.36 -2.28 7.15
C LEU A 79 -7.23 -1.26 8.30
N GLY A 80 -6.01 -0.90 8.66
CA GLY A 80 -5.68 -0.04 9.79
C GLY A 80 -5.75 -0.75 11.14
N ASP A 81 -5.84 0.04 12.19
CA ASP A 81 -5.92 -0.42 13.58
C ASP A 81 -7.34 -0.26 14.12
N CYS A 82 -7.70 -1.07 15.12
CA CYS A 82 -8.95 -0.87 15.82
C CYS A 82 -8.92 0.48 16.55
N PRO A 83 -9.91 1.37 16.34
CA PRO A 83 -9.89 2.70 16.94
C PRO A 83 -10.19 2.71 18.44
N ILE A 84 -10.41 1.55 19.06
CA ILE A 84 -10.69 1.39 20.49
C ILE A 84 -9.47 0.83 21.21
N CYS A 85 -8.96 -0.34 20.80
CA CYS A 85 -7.79 -0.96 21.45
C CYS A 85 -6.46 -0.64 20.79
N LEU A 86 -6.45 0.06 19.63
CA LEU A 86 -5.26 0.42 18.86
C LEU A 86 -4.42 -0.77 18.38
N LEU A 87 -4.98 -1.98 18.42
CA LEU A 87 -4.33 -3.16 17.87
C LEU A 87 -4.57 -3.23 16.36
N PRO A 88 -3.57 -3.65 15.57
CA PRO A 88 -3.74 -3.90 14.15
C PRO A 88 -4.92 -4.84 13.87
N GLN A 89 -5.74 -4.48 12.89
CA GLN A 89 -6.84 -5.35 12.48
C GLN A 89 -6.31 -6.65 11.89
N SER A 90 -7.05 -7.74 12.10
CA SER A 90 -6.74 -9.05 11.52
C SER A 90 -6.54 -8.94 10.01
N LEU A 91 -5.71 -9.83 9.46
CA LEU A 91 -5.54 -9.93 8.00
C LEU A 91 -6.78 -10.52 7.32
N TYR A 92 -7.69 -11.11 8.09
CA TYR A 92 -8.94 -11.69 7.63
C TYR A 92 -10.11 -10.77 7.99
N HIS A 93 -11.05 -10.64 7.05
CA HIS A 93 -12.24 -9.79 7.18
C HIS A 93 -13.25 -10.28 8.24
N ASP A 94 -13.06 -11.48 8.77
CA ASP A 94 -14.04 -12.14 9.65
C ASP A 94 -13.92 -11.74 11.14
N ASP A 95 -12.84 -11.05 11.54
CA ASP A 95 -12.59 -10.68 12.95
C ASP A 95 -12.90 -9.21 13.27
N ALA A 96 -13.52 -8.49 12.34
CA ALA A 96 -13.84 -7.09 12.52
C ALA A 96 -15.13 -6.68 11.81
N THR A 97 -15.87 -5.78 12.45
CA THR A 97 -17.13 -5.26 11.92
C THR A 97 -16.98 -3.78 11.54
N MET A 98 -17.39 -3.43 10.32
CA MET A 98 -17.57 -2.04 9.92
C MET A 98 -18.88 -1.48 10.49
N MET A 99 -18.78 -0.39 11.26
CA MET A 99 -19.94 0.31 11.81
C MET A 99 -20.51 1.32 10.81
N THR A 100 -21.67 1.05 10.23
CA THR A 100 -22.28 1.87 9.15
C THR A 100 -22.48 3.35 9.51
N CYS A 101 -22.71 3.66 10.78
CA CYS A 101 -22.90 5.03 11.25
C CYS A 101 -21.63 5.90 11.20
N CYS A 102 -20.44 5.30 11.30
CA CYS A 102 -19.15 6.01 11.36
C CYS A 102 -18.05 5.47 10.45
N THR A 103 -18.34 4.39 9.74
CA THR A 103 -17.42 3.62 8.89
C THR A 103 -16.13 3.22 9.58
N LYS A 104 -16.17 3.08 10.92
CA LYS A 104 -15.04 2.54 11.67
C LYS A 104 -15.13 1.03 11.68
N ILE A 105 -14.02 0.40 11.31
CA ILE A 105 -13.81 -1.04 11.43
C ILE A 105 -13.36 -1.30 12.86
N ILE A 106 -14.17 -2.03 13.62
CA ILE A 106 -13.94 -2.31 15.04
C ILE A 106 -13.70 -3.81 15.16
N CYS A 107 -12.62 -4.21 15.83
CA CYS A 107 -12.36 -5.63 16.05
C CYS A 107 -13.48 -6.25 16.88
N ASP A 108 -13.76 -7.52 16.62
CA ASP A 108 -14.90 -8.19 17.24
C ASP A 108 -14.74 -8.32 18.76
N GLY A 109 -13.50 -8.34 19.28
CA GLY A 109 -13.25 -8.25 20.72
C GLY A 109 -13.78 -6.95 21.34
N CYS A 110 -13.51 -5.80 20.73
CA CYS A 110 -14.02 -4.51 21.23
C CYS A 110 -15.54 -4.38 21.05
N LYS A 111 -16.07 -4.90 19.94
CA LYS A 111 -17.52 -4.93 19.69
C LYS A 111 -18.24 -5.81 20.71
N PHE A 112 -17.71 -7.01 20.97
CA PHE A 112 -18.24 -7.95 21.94
C PHE A 112 -18.18 -7.38 23.37
N ALA A 113 -17.07 -6.76 23.76
CA ALA A 113 -16.95 -6.10 25.07
C ALA A 113 -18.02 -5.01 25.27
N ASN A 114 -18.30 -4.21 24.23
CA ASN A 114 -19.38 -3.23 24.29
C ASN A 114 -20.76 -3.89 24.44
N MET A 115 -21.03 -4.95 23.68
CA MET A 115 -22.29 -5.70 23.74
C MET A 115 -22.51 -6.29 25.14
N VAL A 116 -21.49 -6.91 25.75
CA VAL A 116 -21.59 -7.46 27.11
C VAL A 116 -21.94 -6.37 28.12
N HIS A 117 -21.23 -5.23 28.07
CA HIS A 117 -21.52 -4.10 28.96
C HIS A 117 -22.96 -3.58 28.78
N GLU A 118 -23.44 -3.45 27.54
CA GLU A 118 -24.80 -3.00 27.26
C GLU A 118 -25.84 -3.98 27.79
N MET A 119 -25.59 -5.29 27.69
CA MET A 119 -26.48 -6.33 28.24
C MET A 119 -26.50 -6.31 29.77
N GLU A 120 -25.33 -6.26 30.42
CA GLU A 120 -25.21 -6.26 31.88
C GLU A 120 -25.83 -5.01 32.52
N ALA A 121 -25.68 -3.86 31.85
CA ALA A 121 -26.23 -2.59 32.31
C ALA A 121 -27.65 -2.30 31.77
N ASN A 122 -28.25 -3.23 31.01
CA ASN A 122 -29.56 -3.08 30.36
C ASN A 122 -29.71 -1.76 29.58
N LEU A 123 -28.72 -1.46 28.74
CA LEU A 123 -28.63 -0.24 27.93
C LEU A 123 -29.09 -0.49 26.48
N GLU A 124 -29.46 0.57 25.78
CA GLU A 124 -29.72 0.52 24.33
C GLU A 124 -28.42 0.25 23.56
N SER A 125 -28.48 -0.66 22.58
CA SER A 125 -27.34 -0.98 21.70
C SER A 125 -26.87 0.25 20.93
N LYS A 126 -25.58 0.58 21.09
CA LYS A 126 -24.94 1.73 20.47
C LYS A 126 -23.63 1.33 19.84
N CYS A 127 -23.27 2.06 18.79
CA CYS A 127 -21.97 1.92 18.15
C CYS A 127 -20.83 2.04 19.19
N PRO A 128 -19.92 1.06 19.30
CA PRO A 128 -18.86 1.08 20.30
C PRO A 128 -17.93 2.29 20.19
N PHE A 129 -17.80 2.87 18.99
CA PHE A 129 -16.93 4.02 18.74
C PHE A 129 -17.66 5.36 18.88
N CYS A 130 -18.71 5.61 18.08
CA CYS A 130 -19.36 6.93 18.03
C CYS A 130 -20.59 7.06 18.93
N ARG A 131 -20.98 5.99 19.63
CA ARG A 131 -22.11 5.93 20.58
C ARG A 131 -23.49 6.27 20.00
N LYS A 132 -23.62 6.39 18.68
CA LYS A 132 -24.93 6.49 18.01
C LYS A 132 -25.70 5.17 18.18
N PRO A 133 -27.03 5.20 18.36
CA PRO A 133 -27.86 3.99 18.39
C PRO A 133 -27.59 3.12 17.15
N GLU A 134 -27.56 1.80 17.34
CA GLU A 134 -27.39 0.87 16.22
C GLU A 134 -28.60 0.89 15.29
N SER A 135 -28.34 0.68 14.00
CA SER A 135 -29.36 0.60 12.98
C SER A 135 -30.28 -0.59 13.22
N LYS A 136 -31.59 -0.36 13.17
CA LYS A 136 -32.61 -1.37 13.46
C LYS A 136 -33.05 -2.13 12.21
N SER A 137 -32.63 -1.67 11.03
CA SER A 137 -32.99 -2.28 9.75
C SER A 137 -31.84 -2.22 8.74
N LYS A 138 -31.89 -3.13 7.75
CA LYS A 138 -30.97 -3.09 6.60
C LYS A 138 -31.07 -1.78 5.82
N ALA A 139 -32.27 -1.21 5.71
CA ALA A 139 -32.49 0.07 5.02
C ALA A 139 -31.73 1.22 5.69
N GLU A 140 -31.77 1.31 7.02
CA GLU A 140 -31.01 2.30 7.78
C GLU A 140 -29.49 2.10 7.61
N CYS A 141 -29.02 0.85 7.61
CA CYS A 141 -27.62 0.54 7.34
C CYS A 141 -27.16 1.06 5.96
N ILE A 142 -27.99 0.85 4.93
CA ILE A 142 -27.72 1.35 3.57
C ILE A 142 -27.71 2.88 3.56
N GLN A 143 -28.71 3.54 4.16
CA GLN A 143 -28.77 5.00 4.25
C GLN A 143 -27.54 5.59 4.96
N ASN A 144 -27.15 5.02 6.09
CA ASN A 144 -25.95 5.43 6.82
C ASN A 144 -24.68 5.29 5.96
N ARG A 145 -24.57 4.19 5.20
CA ARG A 145 -23.46 3.98 4.26
C ARG A 145 -23.48 5.02 3.14
N MET A 146 -24.62 5.32 2.54
CA MET A 146 -24.74 6.33 1.48
C MET A 146 -24.29 7.71 1.95
N ILE A 147 -24.67 8.13 3.18
CA ILE A 147 -24.19 9.38 3.79
C ILE A 147 -22.65 9.42 3.89
N ARG A 148 -22.01 8.26 4.12
CA ARG A 148 -20.55 8.16 4.21
C ARG A 148 -19.88 8.14 2.83
N ILE A 149 -20.52 7.55 1.83
CA ILE A 149 -20.10 7.61 0.43
C ILE A 149 -20.13 9.05 -0.09
N GLU A 150 -21.19 9.82 0.21
CA GLU A 150 -21.27 11.24 -0.15
C GLU A 150 -20.12 12.06 0.46
N LYS A 151 -19.64 11.66 1.64
CA LYS A 151 -18.48 12.24 2.32
C LYS A 151 -17.13 11.72 1.81
N LYS A 152 -17.13 10.89 0.75
CA LYS A 152 -15.94 10.28 0.15
C LYS A 152 -15.12 9.46 1.14
N ASP A 153 -15.80 8.78 2.07
CA ASP A 153 -15.13 7.85 2.98
C ASP A 153 -14.68 6.59 2.19
N PRO A 154 -13.37 6.30 2.12
CA PRO A 154 -12.84 5.23 1.27
C PRO A 154 -13.35 3.85 1.69
N VAL A 155 -13.49 3.61 2.99
CA VAL A 155 -14.02 2.35 3.50
C VAL A 155 -15.49 2.21 3.09
N ALA A 156 -16.30 3.27 3.24
CA ALA A 156 -17.72 3.18 2.91
C ALA A 156 -17.95 2.92 1.42
N ILE A 157 -17.16 3.58 0.57
CA ILE A 157 -17.17 3.40 -0.88
C ILE A 157 -16.77 1.95 -1.23
N ARG A 158 -15.67 1.46 -0.66
CA ARG A 158 -15.20 0.09 -0.89
C ARG A 158 -16.22 -0.95 -0.46
N GLU A 159 -16.73 -0.84 0.77
CA GLU A 159 -17.73 -1.76 1.31
C GLU A 159 -19.01 -1.77 0.46
N HIS A 160 -19.38 -0.63 -0.13
CA HIS A 160 -20.50 -0.58 -1.07
C HIS A 160 -20.16 -1.23 -2.42
N GLY A 161 -18.94 -1.07 -2.93
CA GLY A 161 -18.46 -1.82 -4.09
C GLY A 161 -18.45 -3.32 -3.86
N ALA A 162 -18.07 -3.79 -2.67
CA ALA A 162 -18.15 -5.20 -2.27
C ALA A 162 -19.60 -5.69 -2.21
N TRP A 163 -20.51 -4.89 -1.65
CA TRP A 163 -21.94 -5.20 -1.66
C TRP A 163 -22.51 -5.32 -3.09
N CYS A 164 -22.11 -4.44 -4.02
CA CYS A 164 -22.48 -4.57 -5.42
C CYS A 164 -22.00 -5.90 -6.05
N LEU A 165 -20.83 -6.42 -5.66
CA LEU A 165 -20.36 -7.74 -6.11
C LEU A 165 -21.25 -8.87 -5.59
N GLU A 166 -21.67 -8.81 -4.32
CA GLU A 166 -22.59 -9.79 -3.73
C GLU A 166 -23.95 -9.82 -4.45
N GLU A 167 -24.46 -8.63 -4.79
CA GLU A 167 -25.69 -8.46 -5.57
C GLU A 167 -25.51 -8.71 -7.08
N LYS A 168 -24.30 -9.09 -7.51
CA LYS A 168 -23.92 -9.31 -8.93
C LYS A 168 -24.10 -8.08 -9.83
N ASP A 169 -24.14 -6.88 -9.26
CA ASP A 169 -24.05 -5.63 -9.98
C ASP A 169 -22.57 -5.30 -10.27
N LEU A 170 -22.05 -5.92 -11.33
CA LEU A 170 -20.65 -5.72 -11.73
C LEU A 170 -20.36 -4.27 -12.14
N GLY A 171 -21.33 -3.57 -12.74
CA GLY A 171 -21.17 -2.17 -13.16
C GLY A 171 -21.03 -1.23 -11.96
N GLY A 172 -21.90 -1.40 -10.96
CA GLY A 172 -21.80 -0.69 -9.68
C GLY A 172 -20.50 -1.02 -8.95
N ALA A 173 -20.13 -2.30 -8.88
CA ALA A 173 -18.90 -2.74 -8.23
C ALA A 173 -17.65 -2.08 -8.83
N VAL A 174 -17.49 -2.11 -10.15
CA VAL A 174 -16.37 -1.45 -10.86
C VAL A 174 -16.35 0.05 -10.56
N THR A 175 -17.52 0.70 -10.55
CA THR A 175 -17.65 2.13 -10.30
C THR A 175 -17.16 2.50 -8.90
N PHE A 176 -17.69 1.85 -7.86
CA PHE A 176 -17.33 2.17 -6.47
C PHE A 176 -15.91 1.71 -6.13
N LEU A 177 -15.46 0.54 -6.57
CA LEU A 177 -14.08 0.11 -6.35
C LEU A 177 -13.06 1.01 -7.05
N THR A 178 -13.39 1.55 -8.22
CA THR A 178 -12.56 2.58 -8.88
C THR A 178 -12.50 3.86 -8.05
N GLN A 179 -13.63 4.31 -7.50
CA GLN A 179 -13.67 5.48 -6.62
C GLN A 179 -12.82 5.29 -5.36
N ALA A 180 -12.93 4.15 -4.68
CA ALA A 180 -12.12 3.84 -3.50
C ALA A 180 -10.62 3.67 -3.86
N SER A 181 -10.30 3.07 -5.00
CA SER A 181 -8.92 2.98 -5.51
C SER A 181 -8.30 4.36 -5.74
N ASN A 182 -9.08 5.32 -6.25
CA ASN A 182 -8.63 6.70 -6.42
C ASN A 182 -8.38 7.42 -5.08
N LEU A 183 -8.88 6.88 -3.96
CA LEU A 183 -8.60 7.33 -2.60
C LEU A 183 -7.47 6.51 -1.93
N ALA A 184 -6.68 5.79 -2.73
CA ALA A 184 -5.56 4.95 -2.31
C ALA A 184 -5.92 3.79 -1.37
N ASP A 185 -7.18 3.33 -1.37
CA ASP A 185 -7.58 2.17 -0.58
C ASP A 185 -6.96 0.86 -1.14
N ALA A 186 -6.18 0.17 -0.31
CA ALA A 186 -5.41 -1.00 -0.71
C ALA A 186 -6.29 -2.22 -1.04
N GLU A 187 -7.39 -2.42 -0.32
CA GLU A 187 -8.35 -3.50 -0.56
C GLU A 187 -9.17 -3.22 -1.83
N ALA A 188 -9.56 -1.97 -2.07
CA ALA A 188 -10.22 -1.59 -3.33
C ALA A 188 -9.33 -1.83 -4.55
N HIS A 189 -8.03 -1.49 -4.46
CA HIS A 189 -7.06 -1.83 -5.51
C HIS A 189 -7.02 -3.33 -5.77
N TYR A 190 -6.98 -4.16 -4.72
CA TYR A 190 -6.94 -5.61 -4.85
C TYR A 190 -8.23 -6.16 -5.48
N GLN A 191 -9.41 -5.75 -5.01
CA GLN A 191 -10.68 -6.21 -5.58
C GLN A 191 -10.85 -5.78 -7.03
N LEU A 192 -10.50 -4.54 -7.37
CA LEU A 192 -10.53 -4.07 -8.77
C LEU A 192 -9.54 -4.84 -9.65
N SER A 193 -8.38 -5.24 -9.12
CA SER A 193 -7.42 -6.06 -9.87
C SER A 193 -8.01 -7.42 -10.26
N LYS A 194 -8.79 -8.05 -9.37
CA LYS A 194 -9.48 -9.32 -9.66
C LYS A 194 -10.48 -9.16 -10.80
N LEU A 195 -11.25 -8.06 -10.81
CA LEU A 195 -12.20 -7.78 -11.89
C LEU A 195 -11.50 -7.66 -13.25
N TYR A 196 -10.35 -6.97 -13.32
CA TYR A 196 -9.55 -6.88 -14.55
C TYR A 196 -8.86 -8.19 -14.94
N ARG A 197 -8.51 -9.04 -13.99
CA ARG A 197 -7.92 -10.37 -14.25
C ARG A 197 -8.94 -11.32 -14.88
N ASP A 198 -10.14 -11.32 -14.31
CA ASP A 198 -11.20 -12.28 -14.62
C ASP A 198 -12.10 -11.76 -15.76
N GLY A 199 -12.08 -10.45 -16.05
CA GLY A 199 -12.90 -9.81 -17.08
C GLY A 199 -14.36 -9.64 -16.64
N GLU A 200 -14.59 -9.48 -15.34
CA GLU A 200 -15.92 -9.37 -14.75
C GLU A 200 -16.34 -7.90 -14.70
N GLY A 201 -17.35 -7.52 -15.49
CA GLY A 201 -17.84 -6.13 -15.58
C GLY A 201 -16.90 -5.17 -16.32
N VAL A 202 -15.70 -5.63 -16.69
CA VAL A 202 -14.68 -4.89 -17.46
C VAL A 202 -14.02 -5.80 -18.47
N GLU A 203 -13.46 -5.22 -19.53
CA GLU A 203 -12.58 -5.96 -20.42
C GLU A 203 -11.32 -6.41 -19.67
N LYS A 204 -10.93 -7.68 -19.88
CA LYS A 204 -9.73 -8.25 -19.28
C LYS A 204 -8.49 -7.45 -19.68
N ASP A 205 -7.75 -6.97 -18.69
CA ASP A 205 -6.55 -6.16 -18.91
C ASP A 205 -5.47 -6.52 -17.88
N SER A 206 -4.58 -7.44 -18.27
CA SER A 206 -3.49 -7.87 -17.41
C SER A 206 -2.52 -6.74 -17.06
N LYS A 207 -2.37 -5.69 -17.88
CA LYS A 207 -1.48 -4.57 -17.52
C LYS A 207 -2.10 -3.73 -16.41
N LYS A 208 -3.41 -3.49 -16.44
CA LYS A 208 -4.12 -2.80 -15.36
C LYS A 208 -4.18 -3.64 -14.10
N GLU A 209 -4.48 -4.93 -14.22
CA GLU A 209 -4.42 -5.89 -13.10
C GLU A 209 -3.10 -5.76 -12.33
N TRP A 210 -1.97 -5.88 -13.03
CA TRP A 210 -0.64 -5.82 -12.42
C TRP A 210 -0.36 -4.49 -11.72
N ARG A 211 -0.72 -3.37 -12.35
CA ARG A 211 -0.56 -2.03 -11.74
C ARG A 211 -1.41 -1.87 -10.48
N LEU A 212 -2.61 -2.42 -10.46
CA LEU A 212 -3.50 -2.37 -9.29
C LEU A 212 -2.97 -3.28 -8.18
N LEU A 213 -2.45 -4.47 -8.51
CA LEU A 213 -1.78 -5.35 -7.54
C LEU A 213 -0.55 -4.68 -6.92
N GLU A 214 0.29 -4.00 -7.72
CA GLU A 214 1.42 -3.22 -7.19
C GLU A 214 0.95 -2.16 -6.19
N LYS A 215 -0.07 -1.36 -6.54
CA LYS A 215 -0.61 -0.35 -5.62
C LYS A 215 -1.18 -0.96 -4.34
N ALA A 216 -1.91 -2.07 -4.44
CA ALA A 216 -2.42 -2.79 -3.28
C ALA A 216 -1.28 -3.31 -2.39
N ALA A 217 -0.21 -3.85 -2.98
CA ALA A 217 0.94 -4.36 -2.26
C ALA A 217 1.72 -3.24 -1.54
N ILE A 218 1.93 -2.09 -2.20
CA ILE A 218 2.50 -0.89 -1.57
C ILE A 218 1.63 -0.42 -0.40
N GLY A 219 0.29 -0.50 -0.55
CA GLY A 219 -0.67 -0.23 0.52
C GLY A 219 -0.74 -1.32 1.61
N GLY A 220 0.15 -2.31 1.60
CA GLY A 220 0.25 -3.33 2.64
C GLY A 220 -0.65 -4.55 2.44
N HIS A 221 -1.37 -4.66 1.34
CA HIS A 221 -2.35 -5.74 1.14
C HIS A 221 -1.68 -7.12 1.05
N PRO A 222 -2.01 -8.08 1.94
CA PRO A 222 -1.29 -9.35 2.05
C PRO A 222 -1.44 -10.23 0.80
N ALA A 223 -2.66 -10.37 0.27
CA ALA A 223 -2.89 -11.19 -0.93
C ALA A 223 -2.25 -10.60 -2.20
N ALA A 224 -2.21 -9.27 -2.34
CA ALA A 224 -1.51 -8.62 -3.45
C ALA A 224 0.00 -8.89 -3.39
N ARG A 225 0.61 -8.75 -2.20
CA ARG A 225 2.03 -9.10 -1.96
C ARG A 225 2.28 -10.57 -2.28
N HIS A 226 1.40 -11.46 -1.83
CA HIS A 226 1.49 -12.88 -2.18
C HIS A 226 1.41 -13.11 -3.70
N ASN A 227 0.48 -12.48 -4.41
CA ASN A 227 0.32 -12.68 -5.86
C ASN A 227 1.51 -12.14 -6.67
N LEU A 228 2.17 -11.09 -6.19
CA LEU A 228 3.38 -10.54 -6.83
C LEU A 228 4.65 -11.36 -6.53
N GLY A 229 4.69 -12.10 -5.42
CA GLY A 229 5.86 -12.88 -4.99
C GLY A 229 6.33 -13.97 -5.97
N PRO A 230 5.46 -14.90 -6.42
CA PRO A 230 5.81 -16.00 -7.34
C PRO A 230 6.33 -15.54 -8.70
N ALA A 231 5.92 -14.35 -9.17
CA ALA A 231 6.30 -13.82 -10.47
C ALA A 231 7.77 -13.38 -10.56
N ARG A 232 8.48 -13.28 -9.43
CA ARG A 232 9.86 -12.77 -9.39
C ARG A 232 10.90 -13.84 -9.06
N VAL A 233 10.50 -14.94 -8.43
CA VAL A 233 11.38 -16.11 -8.19
C VAL A 233 11.61 -16.91 -9.48
N THR A 234 10.66 -16.90 -10.42
CA THR A 234 10.79 -17.56 -11.72
C THR A 234 11.32 -16.58 -12.77
N ASN A 235 12.65 -16.51 -12.90
CA ASN A 235 13.35 -15.60 -13.81
C ASN A 235 13.18 -15.92 -15.32
N VAL A 236 12.06 -16.53 -15.74
CA VAL A 236 11.88 -17.10 -17.08
C VAL A 236 10.69 -16.48 -17.86
N GLY A 237 9.72 -15.82 -17.21
CA GLY A 237 8.46 -15.42 -17.88
C GLY A 237 8.21 -13.93 -18.19
N MET A 238 8.97 -12.98 -17.62
CA MET A 238 8.54 -11.55 -17.63
C MET A 238 9.63 -10.56 -18.09
N ARG A 239 10.28 -10.82 -19.23
CA ARG A 239 11.07 -9.77 -19.90
C ARG A 239 10.19 -8.74 -20.61
N GLU A 240 8.96 -9.10 -21.00
CA GLU A 240 8.05 -8.18 -21.69
C GLU A 240 7.31 -7.22 -20.76
N GLN A 241 6.97 -7.64 -19.53
CA GLN A 241 6.30 -6.76 -18.56
C GLN A 241 7.28 -5.79 -17.86
N ARG A 242 8.55 -6.18 -17.68
CA ARG A 242 9.62 -5.30 -17.15
C ARG A 242 9.88 -4.06 -18.01
N ASN A 243 9.59 -4.10 -19.32
CA ASN A 243 9.79 -2.96 -20.21
C ASN A 243 8.65 -1.93 -20.15
N ILE A 244 7.48 -2.29 -19.60
CA ILE A 244 6.33 -1.36 -19.45
C ILE A 244 6.51 -0.46 -18.22
N ILE A 245 7.30 -0.90 -17.23
CA ILE A 245 7.38 -0.32 -15.87
C ILE A 245 8.66 0.53 -15.68
N SER A 246 9.54 0.63 -16.69
CA SER A 246 10.85 1.29 -16.55
C SER A 246 10.87 2.83 -16.51
N SER A 247 9.70 3.47 -16.35
CA SER A 247 9.62 4.88 -16.00
C SER A 247 9.34 4.98 -14.49
N PRO A 248 10.36 5.21 -13.63
CA PRO A 248 10.11 5.37 -12.21
C PRO A 248 9.13 6.54 -12.02
N PRO A 249 7.98 6.35 -11.36
CA PRO A 249 7.25 7.47 -10.82
C PRO A 249 8.21 8.18 -9.86
N THR A 250 8.41 9.48 -10.04
CA THR A 250 8.97 10.30 -8.97
C THR A 250 8.13 10.06 -7.73
N LEU A 251 8.76 9.91 -6.57
CA LEU A 251 8.10 9.67 -5.27
C LEU A 251 6.91 10.65 -5.05
N ASP A 252 7.00 11.86 -5.60
CA ASP A 252 5.96 12.90 -5.62
C ASP A 252 4.64 12.53 -6.31
N LYS A 253 4.62 11.50 -7.18
CA LYS A 253 3.41 11.05 -7.90
C LYS A 253 2.74 9.83 -7.29
N MET A 254 3.31 9.26 -6.24
CA MET A 254 2.72 8.13 -5.51
C MET A 254 1.89 8.59 -4.28
N ILE A 255 1.92 9.89 -3.95
CA ILE A 255 1.26 10.50 -2.78
C ILE A 255 0.16 11.50 -3.20
N GLN A 256 -0.29 11.48 -4.46
CA GLN A 256 -1.40 12.32 -4.96
C GLN A 256 -2.55 11.48 -5.50
#